data_AF-A0A7S4E7Z6-F1
#
_entry.id   AF-A0A7S4E7Z6-F1
#
_cell.length_a   1.000
_cell.length_b   1.000
_cell.length_c   1.000
_cell.angle_alpha   90.00
_cell.angle_beta   90.00
_cell.angle_gamma   90.00
#
_symmetry.space_group_name_H-M   'P 1'
#
loop_
_entity.id
_entity.type
_entity.pdbx_description
1 polymer ?
#
loop_
_entity_poly.entity_id
_entity_poly.type
_entity_poly.pdbx_seq_one_letter_code
_entity_poly.pdbx_strand_id
1 'polypeptide(L)'
;MLDGVAMSVPHRHPTQAPMRAAIAGKSPDEIVELQTRGELEGEITSSDFLGAVETTPPSIAPGSLKRFEAWNAEFGCELRAPPAREVAEAPAAAPPEAEAPPNDLD
;
A
#
# COMPACT_ATOMS: atom_id res chain seq x y z
N MET A 1 1.58 -12.67 4.26
CA MET A 1 2.36 -12.15 3.13
C MET A 1 1.36 -11.96 2.00
N LEU A 2 1.00 -10.72 1.67
CA LEU A 2 0.05 -10.41 0.60
C LEU A 2 0.83 -10.36 -0.71
N ASP A 3 0.46 -11.18 -1.70
CA ASP A 3 1.08 -11.15 -3.03
C ASP A 3 0.88 -9.75 -3.66
N GLY A 4 1.89 -9.23 -4.36
CA GLY A 4 1.84 -7.88 -4.95
C GLY A 4 0.66 -7.63 -5.92
N VAL A 5 0.10 -8.70 -6.49
CA VAL A 5 -1.13 -8.63 -7.30
C VAL A 5 -2.36 -8.34 -6.44
N ALA A 6 -2.46 -8.94 -5.26
CA ALA A 6 -3.54 -8.71 -4.29
C ALA A 6 -3.50 -7.29 -3.70
N MET A 7 -2.34 -6.62 -3.73
CA MET A 7 -2.25 -5.20 -3.39
C MET A 7 -2.77 -4.31 -4.53
N SER A 8 -2.59 -4.68 -5.80
CA SER A 8 -2.99 -3.82 -6.95
C SER A 8 -4.51 -3.76 -7.20
N VAL A 9 -5.24 -4.85 -6.94
CA VAL A 9 -6.69 -4.94 -7.11
C VAL A 9 -7.47 -3.96 -6.21
N PRO A 10 -7.19 -3.86 -4.90
CA PRO A 10 -7.85 -2.89 -4.02
C PRO A 10 -7.45 -1.44 -4.30
N HIS A 11 -6.51 -1.15 -5.20
CA HIS A 11 -6.25 0.23 -5.65
C HIS A 11 -7.02 0.58 -6.93
N ARG A 12 -7.31 -0.40 -7.82
CA ARG A 12 -8.08 -0.17 -9.05
C ARG A 12 -9.59 -0.13 -8.82
N HIS A 13 -10.10 -0.92 -7.90
CA HIS A 13 -11.54 -0.94 -7.58
C HIS A 13 -12.06 0.40 -7.02
N PRO A 14 -11.42 1.01 -6.00
CA PRO A 14 -11.89 2.27 -5.44
C PRO A 14 -11.59 3.48 -6.33
N THR A 15 -10.53 3.46 -7.14
CA THR A 15 -10.25 4.54 -8.10
C THR A 15 -11.31 4.65 -9.20
N GLN A 16 -12.06 3.58 -9.46
CA GLN A 16 -13.18 3.59 -10.40
C GLN A 16 -14.55 3.76 -9.73
N ALA A 17 -14.64 3.68 -8.40
CA ALA A 17 -15.90 3.81 -7.68
C ALA A 17 -16.61 5.16 -7.94
N PRO A 18 -15.95 6.33 -7.83
CA PRO A 18 -16.59 7.61 -8.09
C PRO A 18 -17.03 7.77 -9.56
N MET A 19 -16.21 7.30 -10.49
CA MET A 19 -16.57 7.30 -11.92
C MET A 19 -17.80 6.42 -12.19
N ARG A 20 -17.87 5.22 -11.59
CA ARG A 20 -19.03 4.31 -11.71
C ARG A 20 -20.30 4.93 -11.11
N ALA A 21 -20.17 5.64 -10.00
CA ALA A 21 -21.29 6.37 -9.40
C ALA A 21 -21.74 7.54 -10.30
N ALA A 22 -20.80 8.28 -10.89
CA ALA A 22 -21.09 9.42 -11.76
C ALA A 22 -21.82 9.02 -13.06
N ILE A 23 -21.54 7.84 -13.61
CA ILE A 23 -22.17 7.34 -14.86
C ILE A 23 -23.45 6.52 -14.62
N ALA A 24 -23.75 6.13 -13.37
CA ALA A 24 -24.89 5.28 -13.07
C ALA A 24 -26.22 5.96 -13.46
N GLY A 25 -26.98 5.35 -14.38
CA GLY A 25 -28.28 5.85 -14.82
C GLY A 25 -28.24 6.96 -15.87
N LYS A 26 -27.08 7.28 -16.43
CA LYS A 26 -26.92 8.29 -17.50
C LYS A 26 -26.87 7.64 -18.88
N SER A 27 -27.38 8.37 -19.87
CA SER A 27 -27.27 8.01 -21.29
C SER A 27 -25.84 8.22 -21.81
N PRO A 28 -25.47 7.58 -22.94
CA PRO A 28 -24.14 7.76 -23.53
C PRO A 28 -23.77 9.22 -23.81
N ASP A 29 -24.72 10.02 -24.28
CA ASP A 29 -24.50 11.44 -24.58
C ASP A 29 -24.21 12.25 -23.32
N GLU A 30 -24.94 11.98 -22.23
CA GLU A 30 -24.69 12.63 -20.92
C GLU A 30 -23.34 12.23 -20.32
N ILE A 31 -22.87 11.01 -20.55
CA ILE A 31 -21.55 10.54 -20.09
C ILE A 31 -20.44 11.28 -20.84
N VAL A 32 -20.58 11.48 -22.15
CA VAL A 32 -19.62 12.26 -22.96
C VAL A 32 -19.58 13.71 -22.48
N GLU A 33 -20.74 14.29 -22.14
CA GLU A 33 -20.82 15.66 -21.62
C GLU A 33 -20.22 15.81 -20.21
N LEU A 34 -20.28 14.77 -19.37
CA LEU A 34 -19.56 14.75 -18.09
C LEU A 34 -18.06 14.65 -18.29
N GLN A 35 -17.62 13.85 -19.27
CA GLN A 35 -16.21 13.70 -19.59
C GLN A 35 -15.59 15.00 -20.08
N THR A 36 -16.27 15.74 -20.95
CA THR A 36 -15.79 17.03 -21.46
C THR A 36 -15.75 18.10 -20.38
N ARG A 37 -16.57 17.99 -19.33
CA ARG A 37 -16.56 18.87 -18.15
C ARG A 37 -15.58 18.45 -17.06
N GLY A 38 -14.93 17.29 -17.20
CA GLY A 38 -14.01 16.75 -16.18
C GLY A 38 -14.71 16.26 -14.91
N GLU A 39 -16.02 16.02 -14.96
CA GLU A 39 -16.85 15.65 -13.79
C GLU A 39 -16.88 14.12 -13.53
N LEU A 40 -16.10 13.34 -14.28
CA LEU A 40 -15.99 11.89 -14.09
C LEU A 40 -14.99 11.49 -13.00
N GLU A 41 -14.08 12.40 -12.64
CA GLU A 41 -13.09 12.19 -11.58
C GLU A 41 -13.67 12.71 -10.26
N GLY A 42 -14.27 11.82 -9.48
CA GLY A 42 -14.70 12.14 -8.12
C GLY A 42 -13.60 11.88 -7.08
N GLU A 43 -13.79 12.45 -5.88
CA GLU A 43 -12.88 12.24 -4.75
C GLU A 43 -12.97 10.78 -4.27
N ILE A 44 -11.81 10.14 -4.08
CA ILE A 44 -11.73 8.77 -3.55
C ILE A 44 -11.68 8.87 -2.03
N THR A 45 -12.64 8.24 -1.36
CA THR A 45 -12.73 8.24 0.11
C THR A 45 -12.19 6.95 0.71
N SER A 46 -11.85 6.96 1.99
CA SER A 46 -11.47 5.74 2.71
C SER A 46 -12.58 4.67 2.71
N SER A 47 -13.85 5.08 2.58
CA SER A 47 -14.98 4.15 2.51
C SER A 47 -14.97 3.31 1.23
N ASP A 48 -14.50 3.88 0.11
CA ASP A 48 -14.37 3.17 -1.16
C ASP A 48 -13.33 2.04 -1.06
N PHE A 49 -12.23 2.29 -0.33
CA PHE A 49 -11.22 1.27 -0.07
C PHE A 49 -11.75 0.15 0.84
N LEU A 50 -12.50 0.49 1.89
CA LEU A 50 -13.10 -0.50 2.78
C LEU A 50 -14.10 -1.39 2.03
N GLY A 51 -14.99 -0.80 1.23
CA GLY A 51 -15.92 -1.56 0.38
C GLY A 51 -15.21 -2.44 -0.65
N ALA A 52 -14.08 -1.97 -1.20
CA ALA A 52 -13.26 -2.78 -2.10
C ALA A 52 -12.62 -3.98 -1.38
N VAL A 53 -12.13 -3.82 -0.15
CA VAL A 53 -11.56 -4.92 0.64
C VAL A 53 -12.63 -5.94 1.04
N GLU A 54 -13.83 -5.49 1.40
CA GLU A 54 -14.95 -6.38 1.74
C GLU A 54 -15.42 -7.24 0.56
N THR A 55 -15.37 -6.70 -0.65
CA THR A 55 -15.86 -7.37 -1.86
C THR A 55 -14.77 -8.12 -2.63
N THR A 56 -13.49 -7.88 -2.32
CA THR A 56 -12.36 -8.55 -3.00
C THR A 56 -11.97 -9.81 -2.24
N PRO A 57 -12.20 -11.01 -2.80
CA PRO A 57 -11.75 -12.25 -2.18
C PRO A 57 -10.22 -12.33 -2.16
N PRO A 58 -9.62 -12.97 -1.15
CA PRO A 58 -8.17 -13.15 -1.08
C PRO A 58 -7.67 -13.98 -2.26
N SER A 59 -6.59 -13.53 -2.89
CA SER A 59 -6.00 -14.22 -4.06
C SER A 59 -5.31 -15.54 -3.70
N ILE A 60 -5.01 -15.77 -2.42
CA ILE A 60 -4.37 -16.98 -1.92
C ILE A 60 -5.39 -17.79 -1.13
N ALA A 61 -5.69 -19.00 -1.62
CA ALA A 61 -6.54 -19.93 -0.88
C ALA A 61 -5.84 -20.39 0.42
N PRO A 62 -6.57 -20.62 1.53
CA PRO A 62 -5.98 -21.01 2.81
C PRO A 62 -5.09 -22.28 2.75
N GLY A 63 -5.39 -23.22 1.86
CA GLY A 63 -4.59 -24.44 1.65
C GLY A 63 -3.38 -24.29 0.72
N SER A 64 -3.22 -23.14 0.05
CA SER A 64 -2.10 -22.92 -0.87
C SER A 64 -0.79 -22.67 -0.12
N LEU A 65 -0.83 -22.04 1.07
CA LEU A 65 0.35 -21.83 1.90
C LEU A 65 0.96 -23.16 2.36
N LYS A 66 0.15 -24.11 2.85
CA LYS A 66 0.62 -25.44 3.27
C LYS A 66 1.28 -26.21 2.13
N ARG A 67 0.74 -26.11 0.92
CA ARG A 67 1.32 -26.76 -0.27
C ARG A 67 2.64 -26.11 -0.67
N PHE A 68 2.72 -24.78 -0.59
CA PHE A 68 3.96 -24.06 -0.81
C PHE A 68 5.02 -24.41 0.24
N GLU A 69 4.66 -24.47 1.52
CA GLU A 69 5.57 -24.88 2.60
C GLU A 69 6.10 -26.30 2.40
N ALA A 70 5.23 -27.26 2.06
CA ALA A 70 5.64 -28.63 1.77
C ALA A 70 6.59 -28.70 0.56
N TRP A 71 6.27 -27.99 -0.53
CA TRP A 71 7.13 -27.89 -1.70
C TRP A 71 8.48 -27.24 -1.37
N ASN A 72 8.48 -26.17 -0.57
CA ASN A 72 9.69 -25.48 -0.18
C ASN A 72 10.55 -26.30 0.79
N ALA A 73 9.96 -27.19 1.59
CA ALA A 73 10.71 -28.14 2.42
C ALA A 73 11.36 -29.26 1.57
N GLU A 74 10.73 -29.66 0.47
CA GLU A 74 11.23 -30.74 -0.40
C GLU A 74 12.23 -30.26 -1.45
N PHE A 75 12.01 -29.06 -2.01
CA PHE A 75 12.77 -28.53 -3.15
C PHE A 75 13.37 -27.15 -2.89
N GLY A 76 13.06 -26.51 -1.76
CA GLY A 76 13.64 -25.22 -1.43
C GLY A 76 15.12 -25.37 -1.15
N CYS A 77 15.93 -24.52 -1.77
CA CYS A 77 17.32 -24.37 -1.35
C CYS A 77 17.33 -23.89 0.11
N GLU A 78 18.10 -24.54 0.98
CA GLU A 78 18.41 -23.95 2.28
C GLU A 78 19.06 -22.59 2.00
N LEU A 79 18.30 -21.51 2.20
CA LEU A 79 18.87 -20.20 2.39
C LEU A 79 19.65 -20.29 3.70
N ARG A 80 20.90 -20.75 3.61
CA ARG A 80 21.88 -20.62 4.67
C ARG A 80 21.80 -19.17 5.09
N ALA A 81 21.26 -18.91 6.27
CA ALA A 81 21.16 -17.56 6.78
C ALA A 81 22.55 -16.94 6.66
N PRO A 82 22.72 -15.78 5.99
CA PRO A 82 23.97 -15.06 6.11
C PRO A 82 24.20 -14.89 7.62
N PRO A 83 25.43 -15.15 8.12
CA PRO A 83 25.70 -14.98 9.54
C PRO A 83 25.21 -13.61 9.93
N ALA A 84 24.43 -13.55 11.02
CA ALA A 84 23.88 -12.32 11.54
C ALA A 84 25.02 -11.30 11.58
N ARG A 85 24.98 -10.30 10.68
CA ARG A 85 25.84 -9.15 10.85
C ARG A 85 25.36 -8.54 12.16
N GLU A 86 26.15 -8.69 13.21
CA GLU A 86 26.05 -7.85 14.40
C GLU A 86 25.93 -6.43 13.85
N VAL A 87 24.74 -5.86 14.00
CA VAL A 87 24.52 -4.46 13.72
C VAL A 87 25.32 -3.78 14.82
N ALA A 88 26.56 -3.40 14.50
CA ALA A 88 27.37 -2.60 15.39
C ALA A 88 26.52 -1.40 15.78
N GLU A 89 26.16 -1.35 17.05
CA GLU A 89 25.44 -0.26 17.68
C GLU A 89 26.18 1.02 17.31
N ALA A 90 25.56 1.85 16.48
CA ALA A 90 26.09 3.16 16.17
C ALA A 90 26.23 3.89 17.52
N PRO A 91 27.42 4.41 17.86
CA PRO A 91 27.60 5.11 19.12
C PRO A 91 26.57 6.23 19.20
N ALA A 92 25.82 6.25 20.30
CA ALA A 92 24.83 7.25 20.60
C ALA A 92 25.41 8.64 20.30
N ALA A 93 24.75 9.37 19.39
CA ALA A 93 25.13 10.71 19.04
C ALA A 93 25.22 11.54 20.33
N ALA A 94 26.39 12.14 20.56
CA ALA A 94 26.62 13.04 21.68
C ALA A 94 25.57 14.15 21.67
N PRO A 95 25.06 14.59 22.84
CA PRO A 95 24.10 15.67 22.91
C PRO A 95 24.70 16.95 22.29
N PRO A 96 23.90 17.77 21.60
CA PRO A 96 24.38 19.03 21.05
C PRO A 96 24.90 19.91 22.19
N GLU A 97 26.16 20.36 22.06
CA GLU A 97 26.74 21.35 22.95
C GLU A 97 25.80 22.56 23.00
N ALA A 98 25.37 22.90 24.22
CA ALA A 98 24.60 24.10 24.46
C ALA A 98 25.46 25.31 24.08
N GLU A 99 25.07 25.98 22.99
CA GLU A 99 25.60 27.27 22.57
C GLU A 99 25.41 28.27 23.72
N ALA A 100 26.53 28.65 24.37
CA ALA A 100 26.51 29.65 25.42
C ALA A 100 26.08 31.00 24.82
N PRO A 101 25.20 31.76 25.49
CA PRO A 101 24.76 33.06 24.97
C PRO A 101 25.96 34.02 24.89
N PRO A 102 25.94 34.95 23.91
CA PRO A 102 26.99 35.95 23.78
C PRO A 102 27.09 36.77 25.08
N ASN A 103 28.31 36.85 25.59
CA ASN A 103 28.65 37.64 26.77
C ASN A 103 28.71 39.11 26.35
N ASP A 104 27.57 39.80 26.42
CA ASP A 104 27.52 41.26 26.32
C ASP A 104 27.93 41.86 27.67
N LEU A 105 29.21 42.16 27.84
CA LEU A 105 29.70 43.10 28.86
C LEU A 105 30.90 43.89 28.31
N ASP A 106 30.60 45.16 28.02
CA ASP A 106 31.43 46.39 27.85
C ASP A 106 32.94 46.27 27.55
#